data_AF-A0A182SWA8-F1
#
_entry.id   AF-A0A182SWA8-F1
#
_cell.length_a   1.000
_cell.length_b   1.000
_cell.length_c   1.000
_cell.angle_alpha   90.00
_cell.angle_beta   90.00
_cell.angle_gamma   90.00
#
_symmetry.space_group_name_H-M   'P 1'
#
loop_
_entity.id
_entity.type
_entity.pdbx_description
1 polymer ?
#
loop_
_entity_poly.entity_id
_entity_poly.type
_entity_poly.pdbx_seq_one_letter_code
_entity_poly.pdbx_strand_id
1 'polypeptide(L)'
;PRKVLPILKTDEPICPEGKLSCGNGECIDKELFCNGKPDCKDESDENACTVELDPNRAPDCDTTQCVLPDCFCSADGTRIPGNIEPQQVPQMITITFNGAVNVDNIDLYEDIFNGQRQNPNGCQIRGTYFVSHKYTNYSAVQDLHRKGHEISVFSLTHKDDPNYWTQGTYDDWLAEMAGARLIVERFANITDGSIIGVRAPYLRVGGNKQFEMMADQFFVYDASITASLGRVPIWPYTLYFRMPHKCNGNAHNCPSRSHPVWEMVMNELDRRDDPTFDESLP
;
A
#
# COMPACT_ATOMS: atom_id res chain seq x y z
N PRO A 1 22.80 21.04 0.47
CA PRO A 1 23.46 21.15 1.80
C PRO A 1 23.41 19.76 2.46
N ARG A 2 24.49 19.31 3.10
CA ARG A 2 24.50 17.99 3.77
C ARG A 2 23.74 18.12 5.08
N LYS A 3 22.59 17.43 5.19
CA LYS A 3 21.80 17.36 6.42
C LYS A 3 22.60 16.63 7.51
N VAL A 4 22.48 17.10 8.75
CA VAL A 4 23.10 16.43 9.91
C VAL A 4 22.30 15.16 10.21
N LEU A 5 23.01 14.04 10.37
CA LEU A 5 22.40 12.73 10.65
C LEU A 5 22.54 12.40 12.13
N PRO A 6 21.59 11.62 12.69
CA PRO A 6 21.65 11.19 14.07
C PRO A 6 22.72 10.11 14.28
N ILE A 7 23.24 10.00 15.50
CA ILE A 7 24.32 9.08 15.85
C ILE A 7 23.72 7.77 16.35
N LEU A 8 23.24 6.94 15.42
CA LEU A 8 22.50 5.70 15.74
C LEU A 8 23.37 4.43 15.77
N LYS A 9 24.56 4.45 15.17
CA LYS A 9 25.46 3.28 15.10
C LYS A 9 26.75 3.58 15.84
N THR A 10 26.89 3.05 17.06
CA THR A 10 28.07 3.20 17.91
C THR A 10 28.45 1.88 18.57
N ASP A 11 29.73 1.72 18.91
CA ASP A 11 30.25 0.52 19.58
C ASP A 11 29.69 0.38 21.01
N GLU A 12 29.42 1.50 21.68
CA GLU A 12 28.75 1.58 22.98
C GLU A 12 27.53 2.51 22.90
N PRO A 13 26.42 2.20 23.60
CA PRO A 13 25.22 3.03 23.58
C PRO A 13 25.50 4.41 24.19
N ILE A 14 25.41 5.47 23.38
CA ILE A 14 25.58 6.87 23.83
C ILE A 14 24.47 7.27 24.80
N CYS A 15 23.24 6.81 24.52
CA CYS A 15 22.05 7.20 25.25
C CYS A 15 21.50 6.05 26.10
N PRO A 16 20.79 6.34 27.21
CA PRO A 16 20.05 5.35 27.98
C PRO A 16 19.03 4.57 27.14
N GLU A 17 18.60 3.41 27.65
CA GLU A 17 17.55 2.61 27.01
C GLU A 17 16.27 3.44 26.76
N GLY A 18 15.71 3.31 25.55
CA GLY A 18 14.55 4.09 25.10
C GLY A 18 14.87 5.46 24.49
N LYS A 19 16.14 5.90 24.52
CA LYS A 19 16.58 7.17 23.93
C LYS A 19 17.56 6.97 22.78
N LEU A 20 17.60 7.92 21.86
CA LEU A 20 18.47 7.93 20.70
C LEU A 20 19.22 9.26 20.61
N SER A 21 20.41 9.22 20.00
CA SER A 21 21.32 10.37 19.94
C SER A 21 21.08 11.20 18.68
N CYS A 22 20.77 12.48 18.86
CA CYS A 22 20.84 13.52 17.84
C CYS A 22 22.27 13.65 17.28
N GLY A 23 22.43 14.29 16.13
CA GLY A 23 23.72 14.56 15.49
C GLY A 23 24.65 15.45 16.32
N ASN A 24 24.09 16.26 17.22
CA ASN A 24 24.80 17.08 18.20
C ASN A 24 25.17 16.32 19.50
N GLY A 25 24.78 15.05 19.63
CA GLY A 25 25.01 14.22 20.83
C GLY A 25 23.91 14.30 21.91
N GLU A 26 22.87 15.13 21.73
CA GLU A 26 21.74 15.20 22.65
C GLU A 26 20.90 13.92 22.59
N CYS A 27 20.44 13.43 23.75
CA CYS A 27 19.63 12.21 23.83
C CYS A 27 18.15 12.56 24.02
N ILE A 28 17.33 12.23 23.04
CA ILE A 28 15.87 12.40 23.10
C ILE A 28 15.17 11.04 22.99
N ASP A 29 13.88 10.98 23.32
CA ASP A 29 13.12 9.74 23.31
C ASP A 29 12.98 9.19 21.88
N LYS A 30 13.08 7.87 21.71
CA LYS A 30 13.10 7.25 20.37
C LYS A 30 11.84 7.57 19.56
N GLU A 31 10.70 7.77 20.21
CA GLU A 31 9.41 8.08 19.59
C GLU A 31 9.38 9.46 18.94
N LEU A 32 10.31 10.35 19.33
CA LEU A 32 10.44 11.68 18.76
C LEU A 32 11.19 11.67 17.42
N PHE A 33 11.91 10.61 17.09
CA PHE A 33 12.55 10.49 15.79
C PHE A 33 11.53 10.25 14.68
N CYS A 34 11.66 10.95 13.56
CA CYS A 34 10.83 10.80 12.37
C CYS A 34 9.33 10.95 12.65
N ASN A 35 8.98 11.89 13.52
CA ASN A 35 7.61 12.21 13.90
C ASN A 35 7.02 13.39 13.07
N GLY A 36 7.84 14.02 12.23
CA GLY A 36 7.49 15.18 11.40
C GLY A 36 7.71 16.54 12.06
N LYS A 37 8.32 16.59 13.24
CA LYS A 37 8.61 17.80 14.02
C LYS A 37 10.07 17.79 14.47
N PRO A 38 10.86 18.85 14.21
CA PRO A 38 12.22 18.91 14.70
C PRO A 38 12.25 19.02 16.23
N ASP A 39 12.69 17.96 16.90
CA ASP A 39 12.87 17.88 18.34
C ASP A 39 14.35 18.02 18.73
N CYS A 40 15.29 17.60 17.86
CA CYS A 40 16.71 17.90 18.04
C CYS A 40 17.02 19.37 17.67
N LYS A 41 17.94 20.01 18.40
CA LYS A 41 18.42 21.37 18.06
C LYS A 41 19.06 21.49 16.67
N ASP A 42 19.57 20.39 16.15
CA ASP A 42 20.18 20.28 14.82
C ASP A 42 19.25 19.61 13.78
N GLU A 43 17.99 19.38 14.14
CA GLU A 43 16.95 18.76 13.30
C GLU A 43 17.33 17.37 12.76
N SER A 44 18.31 16.71 13.40
CA SER A 44 18.85 15.44 12.92
C SER A 44 17.89 14.26 13.07
N ASP A 45 16.95 14.34 13.99
CA ASP A 45 15.86 13.40 14.23
C ASP A 45 14.95 13.19 13.01
N GLU A 46 14.78 14.22 12.17
CA GLU A 46 13.93 14.19 10.97
C GLU A 46 14.71 13.94 9.67
N ASN A 47 16.01 13.68 9.77
CA ASN A 47 16.90 13.55 8.61
C ASN A 47 17.19 12.08 8.22
N ALA A 48 16.72 11.11 8.99
CA ALA A 48 16.98 9.68 8.80
C ALA A 48 15.69 8.84 8.66
N CYS A 49 14.65 9.36 8.00
CA CYS A 49 13.31 8.76 8.00
C CYS A 49 12.99 7.86 6.81
N THR A 50 14.01 7.35 6.12
CA THR A 50 13.80 6.40 5.01
C THR A 50 13.60 4.98 5.54
N VAL A 51 13.06 4.09 4.71
CA VAL A 51 12.88 2.66 5.04
C VAL A 51 14.16 2.00 5.58
N GLU A 52 15.34 2.44 5.15
CA GLU A 52 16.62 1.90 5.58
C GLU A 52 17.19 2.58 6.83
N LEU A 53 16.93 3.87 7.01
CA LEU A 53 17.60 4.69 8.02
C LEU A 53 16.74 4.95 9.27
N ASP A 54 15.41 4.77 9.18
CA ASP A 54 14.50 5.05 10.29
C ASP A 54 14.89 4.21 11.51
N PRO A 55 15.21 4.84 12.66
CA PRO A 55 15.56 4.10 13.86
C PRO A 55 14.41 3.25 14.41
N ASN A 56 13.17 3.65 14.13
CA ASN A 56 11.95 2.95 14.51
C ASN A 56 11.40 2.07 13.38
N ARG A 57 12.24 1.72 12.38
CA ARG A 57 11.82 0.90 11.25
C ARG A 57 11.31 -0.47 11.70
N ALA A 58 10.38 -1.02 10.93
CA ALA A 58 9.91 -2.39 11.11
C ALA A 58 11.09 -3.38 11.02
N PRO A 59 11.11 -4.43 11.85
CA PRO A 59 12.14 -5.46 11.77
C PRO A 59 11.99 -6.28 10.48
N ASP A 60 13.06 -6.98 10.10
CA ASP A 60 12.98 -7.97 9.03
C ASP A 60 12.00 -9.09 9.41
N CYS A 61 11.38 -9.73 8.41
CA CYS A 61 10.33 -10.73 8.61
C CYS A 61 10.76 -11.85 9.58
N ASP A 62 10.03 -11.96 10.70
CA ASP A 62 10.13 -13.09 11.64
C ASP A 62 8.93 -14.01 11.47
N THR A 63 9.13 -15.14 10.79
CA THR A 63 8.07 -16.14 10.53
C THR A 63 7.56 -16.86 11.78
N THR A 64 8.22 -16.71 12.94
CA THR A 64 7.74 -17.28 14.21
C THR A 64 6.70 -16.40 14.89
N GLN A 65 6.77 -15.09 14.64
CA GLN A 65 5.81 -14.10 15.14
C GLN A 65 4.72 -13.79 14.12
N CYS A 66 5.06 -13.79 12.83
CA CYS A 66 4.13 -13.54 11.74
C CYS A 66 3.40 -14.82 11.32
N VAL A 67 2.23 -15.06 11.91
CA VAL A 67 1.41 -16.25 11.64
C VAL A 67 0.06 -15.90 11.02
N LEU A 68 -0.39 -16.73 10.09
CA LEU A 68 -1.72 -16.65 9.50
C LEU A 68 -2.81 -16.91 10.55
N PRO A 69 -4.00 -16.28 10.44
CA PRO A 69 -4.47 -15.45 9.32
C PRO A 69 -4.10 -13.97 9.42
N ASP A 70 -3.58 -13.50 10.56
CA ASP A 70 -3.44 -12.07 10.83
C ASP A 70 -2.17 -11.47 10.21
N CYS A 71 -1.12 -12.29 10.02
CA CYS A 71 0.15 -11.85 9.48
C CYS A 71 0.70 -12.83 8.45
N PHE A 72 1.24 -12.31 7.35
CA PHE A 72 2.03 -13.10 6.41
C PHE A 72 3.22 -12.30 5.88
N CYS A 73 4.41 -12.88 5.99
CA CYS A 73 5.63 -12.33 5.40
C CYS A 73 6.59 -13.45 5.02
N SER A 74 7.54 -13.13 4.15
CA SER A 74 8.73 -13.95 3.90
C SER A 74 9.92 -13.03 3.61
N ALA A 75 11.14 -13.57 3.65
CA ALA A 75 12.37 -12.77 3.52
C ALA A 75 12.45 -11.98 2.21
N ASP A 76 11.94 -12.55 1.12
CA ASP A 76 11.96 -12.00 -0.25
C ASP A 76 10.57 -11.85 -0.86
N GLY A 77 9.52 -12.23 -0.12
CA GLY A 77 8.14 -12.11 -0.56
C GLY A 77 7.67 -13.17 -1.57
N THR A 78 8.52 -14.14 -1.92
CA THR A 78 8.22 -15.13 -2.97
C THR A 78 7.62 -16.44 -2.45
N ARG A 79 7.71 -16.67 -1.14
CA ARG A 79 7.21 -17.89 -0.50
C ARG A 79 5.68 -17.98 -0.61
N ILE A 80 5.18 -19.16 -0.99
CA ILE A 80 3.74 -19.43 -1.07
C ILE A 80 3.14 -19.50 0.34
N PRO A 81 2.01 -18.82 0.61
CA PRO A 81 1.27 -18.95 1.87
C PRO A 81 0.90 -20.40 2.20
N GLY A 82 1.07 -20.79 3.47
CA GLY A 82 0.71 -22.13 3.94
C GLY A 82 1.64 -23.27 3.46
N ASN A 83 2.77 -22.97 2.82
CA ASN A 83 3.72 -23.97 2.29
C ASN A 83 3.08 -24.98 1.32
N ILE A 84 2.11 -24.53 0.54
CA ILE A 84 1.46 -25.35 -0.48
C ILE A 84 2.43 -25.54 -1.66
N GLU A 85 2.45 -26.72 -2.27
CA GLU A 85 3.25 -26.95 -3.48
C GLU A 85 2.72 -26.09 -4.65
N PRO A 86 3.58 -25.47 -5.47
CA PRO A 86 3.15 -24.57 -6.55
C PRO A 86 2.09 -25.15 -7.48
N GLN A 87 2.14 -26.47 -7.73
CA GLN A 87 1.20 -27.18 -8.61
C GLN A 87 -0.23 -27.28 -8.03
N GLN A 88 -0.37 -27.10 -6.72
CA GLN A 88 -1.65 -27.16 -6.02
C GLN A 88 -2.24 -25.76 -5.76
N VAL A 89 -1.46 -24.70 -5.99
CA VAL A 89 -1.90 -23.32 -5.77
C VAL A 89 -2.80 -22.88 -6.92
N PRO A 90 -4.03 -22.43 -6.65
CA PRO A 90 -4.86 -21.80 -7.67
C PRO A 90 -4.21 -20.50 -8.15
N GLN A 91 -4.01 -20.36 -9.46
CA GLN A 91 -3.57 -19.09 -10.03
C GLN A 91 -4.69 -18.06 -9.90
N MET A 92 -4.51 -17.11 -8.99
CA MET A 92 -5.42 -15.97 -8.83
C MET A 92 -5.06 -14.87 -9.81
N ILE A 93 -6.08 -14.20 -10.36
CA ILE A 93 -5.95 -13.03 -11.22
C ILE A 93 -6.91 -11.97 -10.72
N THR A 94 -6.39 -10.83 -10.27
CA THR A 94 -7.18 -9.70 -9.78
C THR A 94 -7.30 -8.64 -10.87
N ILE A 95 -8.43 -8.63 -11.58
CA ILE A 95 -8.74 -7.59 -12.57
C ILE A 95 -9.22 -6.35 -11.82
N THR A 96 -8.53 -5.22 -12.00
CA THR A 96 -8.86 -3.98 -11.28
C THR A 96 -9.09 -2.81 -12.24
N PHE A 97 -10.07 -1.96 -11.93
CA PHE A 97 -10.33 -0.71 -12.65
C PHE A 97 -10.19 0.46 -11.69
N ASN A 98 -9.54 1.54 -12.15
CA ASN A 98 -9.33 2.75 -11.35
C ASN A 98 -10.13 3.92 -11.95
N GLY A 99 -10.65 4.79 -11.10
CA GLY A 99 -11.27 6.05 -11.49
C GLY A 99 -12.77 6.08 -11.34
N ALA A 100 -13.43 6.97 -12.08
CA ALA A 100 -14.87 7.18 -11.95
C ALA A 100 -15.68 6.08 -12.66
N VAL A 101 -16.74 5.60 -12.02
CA VAL A 101 -17.69 4.65 -12.65
C VAL A 101 -18.88 5.43 -13.16
N ASN A 102 -19.12 5.45 -14.47
CA ASN A 102 -20.16 6.26 -15.09
C ASN A 102 -20.64 5.64 -16.41
N VAL A 103 -21.44 6.39 -17.16
CA VAL A 103 -22.00 5.93 -18.44
C VAL A 103 -20.94 5.67 -19.53
N ASP A 104 -19.71 6.20 -19.38
CA ASP A 104 -18.65 6.05 -20.38
C ASP A 104 -18.01 4.65 -20.32
N ASN A 105 -18.11 3.96 -19.17
CA ASN A 105 -17.44 2.67 -18.94
C ASN A 105 -18.35 1.54 -18.46
N ILE A 106 -19.60 1.83 -18.10
CA ILE A 106 -20.52 0.79 -17.61
C ILE A 106 -20.77 -0.30 -18.65
N ASP A 107 -20.97 0.07 -19.93
CA ASP A 107 -21.23 -0.89 -21.01
C ASP A 107 -20.04 -1.84 -21.19
N LEU A 108 -18.81 -1.31 -21.09
CA LEU A 108 -17.58 -2.12 -21.14
C LEU A 108 -17.51 -3.12 -19.98
N TYR A 109 -17.88 -2.69 -18.76
CA TYR A 109 -17.91 -3.59 -17.61
C TYR A 109 -18.94 -4.69 -17.78
N GLU A 110 -20.11 -4.40 -18.35
CA GLU A 110 -21.14 -5.40 -18.64
C GLU A 110 -20.69 -6.39 -19.71
N ASP A 111 -19.96 -5.93 -20.73
CA ASP A 111 -19.38 -6.81 -21.75
C ASP A 111 -18.32 -7.76 -21.18
N ILE A 112 -17.48 -7.29 -20.25
CA ILE A 112 -16.45 -8.10 -19.58
C ILE A 112 -17.09 -9.04 -18.54
N PHE A 113 -18.08 -8.57 -17.79
CA PHE A 113 -18.71 -9.31 -16.69
C PHE A 113 -20.15 -9.74 -17.01
N ASN A 114 -20.38 -10.19 -18.24
CA ASN A 114 -21.69 -10.56 -18.80
C ASN A 114 -22.34 -11.83 -18.18
N GLY A 115 -21.78 -12.39 -17.11
CA GLY A 115 -22.27 -13.59 -16.44
C GLY A 115 -21.97 -14.92 -17.15
N GLN A 116 -21.41 -14.90 -18.37
CA GLN A 116 -21.02 -16.11 -19.10
C GLN A 116 -19.61 -16.61 -18.73
N ARG A 117 -18.73 -15.69 -18.30
CA ARG A 117 -17.38 -16.03 -17.86
C ARG A 117 -17.40 -16.53 -16.41
N GLN A 118 -17.01 -17.79 -16.20
CA GLN A 118 -17.04 -18.47 -14.91
C GLN A 118 -15.66 -18.98 -14.50
N ASN A 119 -15.40 -18.94 -13.19
CA ASN A 119 -14.27 -19.59 -12.55
C ASN A 119 -14.47 -21.12 -12.52
N PRO A 120 -13.41 -21.91 -12.24
CA PRO A 120 -13.51 -23.38 -12.14
C PRO A 120 -14.51 -23.90 -11.10
N ASN A 121 -14.91 -23.07 -10.13
CA ASN A 121 -15.92 -23.38 -9.13
C ASN A 121 -17.37 -23.12 -9.60
N GLY A 122 -17.58 -22.68 -10.84
CA GLY A 122 -18.90 -22.34 -11.40
C GLY A 122 -19.42 -20.95 -11.01
N CYS A 123 -18.71 -20.20 -10.17
CA CYS A 123 -19.05 -18.81 -9.89
C CYS A 123 -18.62 -17.91 -11.04
N GLN A 124 -19.35 -16.83 -11.27
CA GLN A 124 -18.94 -15.80 -12.23
C GLN A 124 -17.61 -15.15 -11.82
N ILE A 125 -16.82 -14.74 -12.81
CA ILE A 125 -15.60 -13.96 -12.54
C ILE A 125 -15.95 -12.60 -11.92
N ARG A 126 -15.07 -12.08 -11.08
CA ARG A 126 -15.23 -10.80 -10.36
C ARG A 126 -14.07 -9.87 -10.66
N GLY A 127 -14.24 -8.62 -10.28
CA GLY A 127 -13.25 -7.56 -10.45
C GLY A 127 -13.33 -6.59 -9.28
N THR A 128 -12.27 -5.81 -9.09
CA THR A 128 -12.15 -4.84 -8.01
C THR A 128 -12.12 -3.43 -8.59
N TYR A 129 -12.98 -2.55 -8.10
CA TYR A 129 -13.10 -1.18 -8.59
C TYR A 129 -12.57 -0.22 -7.54
N PHE A 130 -11.46 0.44 -7.83
CA PHE A 130 -10.95 1.55 -7.04
C PHE A 130 -11.61 2.84 -7.54
N VAL A 131 -12.68 3.24 -6.85
CA VAL A 131 -13.60 4.29 -7.30
C VAL A 131 -13.16 5.65 -6.77
N SER A 132 -13.01 6.62 -7.68
CA SER A 132 -12.84 8.04 -7.33
C SER A 132 -14.19 8.74 -7.31
N HIS A 133 -14.37 9.76 -6.46
CA HIS A 133 -15.68 10.41 -6.34
C HIS A 133 -16.13 11.20 -7.58
N LYS A 134 -15.23 12.02 -8.14
CA LYS A 134 -15.59 12.97 -9.19
C LYS A 134 -16.20 12.26 -10.41
N TYR A 135 -17.37 12.69 -10.85
CA TYR A 135 -18.14 12.13 -11.98
C TYR A 135 -18.64 10.69 -11.83
N THR A 136 -18.53 10.08 -10.64
CA THR A 136 -19.05 8.74 -10.40
C THR A 136 -20.58 8.73 -10.25
N ASN A 137 -21.22 7.79 -10.93
CA ASN A 137 -22.61 7.42 -10.75
C ASN A 137 -22.73 6.34 -9.66
N TYR A 138 -23.14 6.72 -8.46
CA TYR A 138 -23.22 5.80 -7.33
C TYR A 138 -24.32 4.73 -7.46
N SER A 139 -25.33 4.93 -8.31
CA SER A 139 -26.29 3.86 -8.63
C SER A 139 -25.63 2.74 -9.41
N ALA A 140 -24.68 3.07 -10.29
CA ALA A 140 -23.88 2.07 -11.02
C ALA A 140 -22.91 1.34 -10.07
N VAL A 141 -22.26 2.07 -9.16
CA VAL A 141 -21.41 1.48 -8.11
C VAL A 141 -22.21 0.50 -7.23
N GLN A 142 -23.42 0.87 -6.85
CA GLN A 142 -24.32 -0.01 -6.11
C GLN A 142 -24.64 -1.29 -6.90
N ASP A 143 -24.92 -1.18 -8.20
CA ASP A 143 -25.22 -2.36 -9.02
C ASP A 143 -24.00 -3.27 -9.22
N LEU A 144 -22.79 -2.70 -9.37
CA LEU A 144 -21.54 -3.47 -9.41
C LEU A 144 -21.32 -4.24 -8.09
N HIS A 145 -21.50 -3.57 -6.94
CA HIS A 145 -21.42 -4.23 -5.63
C HIS A 145 -22.46 -5.34 -5.49
N ARG A 146 -23.72 -5.09 -5.87
CA ARG A 146 -24.81 -6.07 -5.88
C ARG A 146 -24.51 -7.29 -6.77
N LYS A 147 -23.82 -7.09 -7.90
CA LYS A 147 -23.35 -8.17 -8.79
C LYS A 147 -22.17 -8.95 -8.19
N GLY A 148 -21.61 -8.51 -7.05
CA GLY A 148 -20.57 -9.18 -6.29
C GLY A 148 -19.14 -8.73 -6.66
N HIS A 149 -19.00 -7.62 -7.38
CA HIS A 149 -17.70 -6.98 -7.57
C HIS A 149 -17.27 -6.26 -6.28
N GLU A 150 -15.97 -6.20 -6.07
CA GLU A 150 -15.42 -5.47 -4.93
C GLU A 150 -15.36 -3.98 -5.25
N ILE A 151 -15.77 -3.14 -4.29
CA ILE A 151 -15.67 -1.69 -4.36
C ILE A 151 -14.67 -1.22 -3.32
N SER A 152 -13.69 -0.43 -3.75
CA SER A 152 -12.60 0.13 -2.96
C SER A 152 -12.43 1.62 -3.25
N VAL A 153 -11.65 2.33 -2.44
CA VAL A 153 -11.51 3.79 -2.56
C VAL A 153 -10.29 4.19 -3.39
N PHE A 154 -10.46 5.20 -4.24
CA PHE A 154 -9.40 5.81 -5.07
C PHE A 154 -9.38 7.33 -4.91
N SER A 155 -9.36 7.78 -3.66
CA SER A 155 -9.45 9.18 -3.23
C SER A 155 -10.75 9.91 -3.60
N LEU A 156 -10.95 11.06 -2.96
CA LEU A 156 -12.09 11.95 -3.22
C LEU A 156 -11.79 12.85 -4.43
N THR A 157 -10.70 13.60 -4.33
CA THR A 157 -10.42 14.70 -5.25
C THR A 157 -9.66 14.27 -6.48
N HIS A 158 -8.87 13.19 -6.37
CA HIS A 158 -7.90 12.78 -7.37
C HIS A 158 -7.02 13.97 -7.82
N LYS A 159 -6.51 14.76 -6.85
CA LYS A 159 -5.60 15.89 -7.11
C LYS A 159 -4.46 15.49 -8.05
N ASP A 160 -4.24 16.32 -9.06
CA ASP A 160 -3.30 16.05 -10.16
C ASP A 160 -1.82 16.17 -9.74
N ASP A 161 -1.52 16.85 -8.63
CA ASP A 161 -0.14 17.01 -8.14
C ASP A 161 0.35 15.74 -7.43
N PRO A 162 1.35 15.02 -7.98
CA PRO A 162 1.86 13.81 -7.34
C PRO A 162 2.54 14.06 -5.98
N ASN A 163 3.04 15.28 -5.74
CA ASN A 163 3.67 15.63 -4.47
C ASN A 163 2.64 15.78 -3.36
N TYR A 164 1.40 16.15 -3.68
CA TYR A 164 0.30 16.20 -2.71
C TYR A 164 0.12 14.85 -1.99
N TRP A 165 0.19 13.76 -2.76
CA TRP A 165 0.08 12.40 -2.23
C TRP A 165 1.36 11.97 -1.49
N THR A 166 2.52 12.19 -2.12
CA THR A 166 3.81 11.78 -1.55
C THR A 166 4.10 12.47 -0.22
N GLN A 167 3.73 13.74 -0.08
CA GLN A 167 3.95 14.57 1.12
C GLN A 167 2.67 14.76 1.94
N GLY A 168 1.63 13.99 1.64
CA GLY A 168 0.32 14.13 2.27
C GLY A 168 0.39 13.92 3.77
N THR A 169 -0.26 14.82 4.52
CA THR A 169 -0.37 14.69 5.97
C THR A 169 -1.38 13.59 6.34
N TYR A 170 -1.40 13.17 7.60
CA TYR A 170 -2.43 12.25 8.10
C TYR A 170 -3.85 12.75 7.78
N ASP A 171 -4.11 14.05 7.99
CA ASP A 171 -5.42 14.65 7.75
C ASP A 171 -5.79 14.70 6.25
N ASP A 172 -4.80 14.87 5.36
CA ASP A 172 -5.01 14.77 3.91
C ASP A 172 -5.47 13.36 3.52
N TRP A 173 -4.75 12.33 3.96
CA TRP A 173 -5.09 10.94 3.70
C TRP A 173 -6.45 10.55 4.28
N LEU A 174 -6.77 11.06 5.48
CA LEU A 174 -8.05 10.84 6.14
C LEU A 174 -9.20 11.45 5.32
N ALA A 175 -9.06 12.71 4.93
CA ALA A 175 -10.07 13.42 4.15
C ALA A 175 -10.28 12.78 2.76
N GLU A 176 -9.20 12.31 2.11
CA GLU A 176 -9.25 11.72 0.78
C GLU A 176 -9.79 10.28 0.77
N MET A 177 -9.33 9.41 1.68
CA MET A 177 -9.66 7.98 1.65
C MET A 177 -10.86 7.62 2.51
N ALA A 178 -10.85 7.99 3.79
CA ALA A 178 -11.99 7.73 4.67
C ALA A 178 -13.22 8.57 4.26
N GLY A 179 -12.98 9.80 3.80
CA GLY A 179 -14.03 10.62 3.18
C GLY A 179 -14.64 9.96 1.94
N ALA A 180 -13.82 9.39 1.05
CA ALA A 180 -14.31 8.64 -0.11
C ALA A 180 -15.13 7.41 0.30
N ARG A 181 -14.70 6.65 1.31
CA ARG A 181 -15.45 5.50 1.85
C ARG A 181 -16.85 5.91 2.31
N LEU A 182 -16.95 6.98 3.11
CA LEU A 182 -18.23 7.48 3.60
C LEU A 182 -19.19 7.89 2.46
N ILE A 183 -18.65 8.47 1.40
CA ILE A 183 -19.45 8.85 0.22
C ILE A 183 -19.93 7.61 -0.53
N VAL A 184 -19.07 6.62 -0.76
CA VAL A 184 -19.46 5.36 -1.38
C VAL A 184 -20.55 4.66 -0.56
N GLU A 185 -20.34 4.48 0.74
CA GLU A 185 -21.32 3.84 1.64
C GLU A 185 -22.66 4.58 1.62
N ARG A 186 -22.63 5.92 1.69
CA ARG A 186 -23.85 6.74 1.75
C ARG A 186 -24.61 6.78 0.43
N PHE A 187 -23.92 7.02 -0.68
CA PHE A 187 -24.57 7.26 -1.98
C PHE A 187 -24.81 5.99 -2.79
N ALA A 188 -24.01 4.93 -2.60
CA ALA A 188 -24.28 3.60 -3.16
C ALA A 188 -25.08 2.69 -2.20
N ASN A 189 -25.38 3.17 -0.99
CA ASN A 189 -26.14 2.44 0.05
C ASN A 189 -25.53 1.06 0.36
N ILE A 190 -24.22 1.01 0.55
CA ILE A 190 -23.45 -0.18 0.96
C ILE A 190 -23.23 -0.09 2.47
N THR A 191 -23.69 -1.10 3.22
CA THR A 191 -23.78 -1.07 4.70
C THR A 191 -23.16 -2.27 5.39
N ASP A 192 -22.58 -3.20 4.62
CA ASP A 192 -21.98 -4.44 5.10
C ASP A 192 -20.51 -4.29 5.54
N GLY A 193 -19.96 -3.06 5.49
CA GLY A 193 -18.57 -2.80 5.83
C GLY A 193 -17.56 -3.36 4.82
N SER A 194 -17.98 -3.67 3.60
CA SER A 194 -17.13 -4.29 2.56
C SER A 194 -16.16 -3.33 1.86
N ILE A 195 -16.21 -2.03 2.14
CA ILE A 195 -15.32 -1.03 1.53
C ILE A 195 -14.01 -0.95 2.33
N ILE A 196 -13.11 -1.88 2.04
CA ILE A 196 -11.92 -2.15 2.87
C ILE A 196 -10.58 -1.92 2.18
N GLY A 197 -10.56 -1.73 0.86
CA GLY A 197 -9.34 -1.54 0.07
C GLY A 197 -9.07 -0.08 -0.28
N VAL A 198 -7.79 0.28 -0.33
CA VAL A 198 -7.29 1.60 -0.75
C VAL A 198 -6.35 1.46 -1.94
N ARG A 199 -6.42 2.41 -2.87
CA ARG A 199 -5.35 2.66 -3.83
C ARG A 199 -5.09 4.16 -3.96
N ALA A 200 -3.83 4.55 -3.92
CA ALA A 200 -3.39 5.93 -4.05
C ALA A 200 -3.38 6.39 -5.52
N PRO A 201 -3.88 7.60 -5.83
CA PRO A 201 -3.74 8.21 -7.15
C PRO A 201 -2.29 8.28 -7.61
N TYR A 202 -2.08 8.05 -8.91
CA TYR A 202 -0.74 7.95 -9.53
C TYR A 202 0.19 6.92 -8.87
N LEU A 203 -0.36 6.00 -8.07
CA LEU A 203 0.36 5.06 -7.22
C LEU A 203 1.29 5.76 -6.21
N ARG A 204 1.06 7.03 -5.88
CA ARG A 204 1.95 7.79 -4.99
C ARG A 204 1.73 7.41 -3.53
N VAL A 205 2.63 6.56 -3.03
CA VAL A 205 2.66 6.10 -1.64
C VAL A 205 2.99 7.26 -0.69
N GLY A 206 2.25 7.38 0.41
CA GLY A 206 2.34 8.47 1.38
C GLY A 206 3.20 8.20 2.62
N GLY A 207 4.22 7.35 2.52
CA GLY A 207 5.07 6.97 3.65
C GLY A 207 4.26 6.35 4.79
N ASN A 208 4.71 6.55 6.04
CA ASN A 208 3.97 6.05 7.20
C ASN A 208 2.58 6.70 7.35
N LYS A 209 2.36 7.93 6.89
CA LYS A 209 1.11 8.67 7.12
C LYS A 209 -0.10 8.04 6.43
N GLN A 210 0.10 7.49 5.23
CA GLN A 210 -0.95 6.72 4.55
C GLN A 210 -1.37 5.51 5.40
N PHE A 211 -0.41 4.72 5.89
CA PHE A 211 -0.69 3.47 6.59
C PHE A 211 -1.13 3.67 8.05
N GLU A 212 -0.65 4.73 8.72
CA GLU A 212 -1.18 5.20 10.01
C GLU A 212 -2.68 5.49 9.88
N MET A 213 -3.07 6.28 8.87
CA MET A 213 -4.48 6.57 8.59
C MET A 213 -5.26 5.29 8.29
N MET A 214 -4.72 4.38 7.47
CA MET A 214 -5.40 3.14 7.13
C MET A 214 -5.67 2.26 8.35
N ALA A 215 -4.69 2.14 9.25
CA ALA A 215 -4.83 1.39 10.50
C ALA A 215 -5.91 2.00 11.41
N ASP A 216 -5.85 3.33 11.64
CA ASP A 216 -6.81 4.04 12.49
C ASP A 216 -8.23 4.03 11.91
N GLN A 217 -8.35 3.95 10.58
CA GLN A 217 -9.63 3.90 9.87
C GLN A 217 -10.07 2.47 9.52
N PHE A 218 -9.38 1.44 10.00
CA PHE A 218 -9.70 0.02 9.80
C PHE A 218 -9.81 -0.39 8.31
N PHE A 219 -9.00 0.20 7.43
CA PHE A 219 -8.81 -0.34 6.09
C PHE A 219 -7.97 -1.62 6.18
N VAL A 220 -8.33 -2.64 5.38
CA VAL A 220 -7.71 -3.97 5.46
C VAL A 220 -6.45 -4.03 4.62
N TYR A 221 -6.50 -3.47 3.40
CA TYR A 221 -5.38 -3.56 2.47
C TYR A 221 -5.16 -2.29 1.64
N ASP A 222 -3.91 -2.03 1.32
CA ASP A 222 -3.48 -1.10 0.27
C ASP A 222 -3.11 -1.88 -0.99
N ALA A 223 -3.28 -1.25 -2.15
CA ALA A 223 -2.84 -1.78 -3.44
C ALA A 223 -2.14 -0.69 -4.24
N SER A 224 -1.19 0.01 -3.61
CA SER A 224 -0.47 1.15 -4.21
C SER A 224 1.02 0.91 -4.34
N ILE A 225 1.61 -0.02 -3.57
CA ILE A 225 3.04 -0.27 -3.60
C ILE A 225 3.39 -1.15 -4.81
N THR A 226 4.38 -0.71 -5.58
CA THR A 226 4.90 -1.43 -6.73
C THR A 226 6.15 -2.23 -6.39
N ALA A 227 6.18 -3.49 -6.81
CA ALA A 227 7.37 -4.33 -6.79
C ALA A 227 7.97 -4.41 -8.20
N SER A 228 9.27 -4.15 -8.31
CA SER A 228 9.96 -4.25 -9.59
C SER A 228 9.96 -5.65 -10.15
N LEU A 229 10.05 -5.73 -11.49
CA LEU A 229 10.07 -6.99 -12.20
C LEU A 229 11.14 -7.94 -11.63
N GLY A 230 10.66 -9.07 -11.10
CA GLY A 230 11.46 -10.17 -10.60
C GLY A 230 11.19 -11.45 -11.37
N ARG A 231 12.09 -12.44 -11.28
CA ARG A 231 11.87 -13.77 -11.87
C ARG A 231 10.65 -14.48 -11.27
N VAL A 232 10.43 -14.27 -9.97
CA VAL A 232 9.27 -14.77 -9.24
C VAL A 232 8.54 -13.54 -8.70
N PRO A 233 7.23 -13.40 -8.97
CA PRO A 233 6.45 -12.30 -8.43
C PRO A 233 6.28 -12.45 -6.92
N ILE A 234 6.02 -11.33 -6.26
CA ILE A 234 5.86 -11.23 -4.82
C ILE A 234 4.39 -11.48 -4.45
N TRP A 235 4.18 -12.32 -3.43
CA TRP A 235 2.87 -12.55 -2.81
C TRP A 235 2.45 -11.36 -1.94
N PRO A 236 1.14 -11.12 -1.74
CA PRO A 236 0.67 -10.14 -0.77
C PRO A 236 1.30 -10.39 0.61
N TYR A 237 1.60 -9.33 1.35
CA TYR A 237 2.25 -9.40 2.66
C TYR A 237 1.66 -8.36 3.61
N THR A 238 1.85 -8.54 4.91
CA THR A 238 1.46 -7.54 5.91
C THR A 238 2.62 -6.60 6.25
N LEU A 239 2.29 -5.37 6.61
CA LEU A 239 3.25 -4.32 6.96
C LEU A 239 3.65 -4.32 8.44
N TYR A 240 3.40 -5.40 9.19
CA TYR A 240 3.96 -5.57 10.53
C TYR A 240 5.50 -5.64 10.50
N PHE A 241 6.04 -6.20 9.43
CA PHE A 241 7.46 -6.35 9.18
C PHE A 241 7.88 -5.51 7.97
N ARG A 242 9.19 -5.36 7.82
CA ARG A 242 9.79 -4.64 6.69
C ARG A 242 9.35 -5.27 5.36
N MET A 243 9.07 -4.40 4.39
CA MET A 243 8.74 -4.80 3.02
C MET A 243 9.83 -5.72 2.43
N PRO A 244 9.45 -6.80 1.72
CA PRO A 244 10.38 -7.78 1.17
C PRO A 244 11.09 -7.33 -0.12
N HIS A 245 10.86 -6.09 -0.55
CA HIS A 245 11.46 -5.53 -1.76
C HIS A 245 11.82 -4.06 -1.56
N LYS A 246 12.62 -3.53 -2.49
CA LYS A 246 12.98 -2.11 -2.48
C LYS A 246 11.75 -1.26 -2.81
N CYS A 247 11.70 -0.09 -2.20
CA CYS A 247 10.73 0.96 -2.56
C CYS A 247 11.11 1.53 -3.94
N ASN A 248 10.57 0.92 -4.99
CA ASN A 248 10.81 1.31 -6.38
C ASN A 248 9.55 1.97 -6.96
N GLY A 249 9.73 3.03 -7.74
CA GLY A 249 8.63 3.88 -8.19
C GLY A 249 8.12 4.83 -7.08
N ASN A 250 7.30 5.82 -7.44
CA ASN A 250 6.48 6.58 -6.48
C ASN A 250 7.24 7.49 -5.48
N ALA A 251 8.33 8.13 -5.92
CA ALA A 251 9.12 9.09 -5.13
C ALA A 251 9.77 8.53 -3.85
N HIS A 252 9.91 7.20 -3.75
CA HIS A 252 10.64 6.50 -2.70
C HIS A 252 10.12 6.73 -1.25
N ASN A 253 8.89 7.22 -1.09
CA ASN A 253 8.28 7.42 0.23
C ASN A 253 7.41 6.23 0.64
N CYS A 254 7.99 5.04 0.77
CA CYS A 254 7.31 3.85 1.28
C CYS A 254 7.27 3.85 2.83
N PRO A 255 6.35 3.09 3.46
CA PRO A 255 6.31 2.98 4.92
C PRO A 255 7.60 2.37 5.46
N SER A 256 8.17 2.98 6.50
CA SER A 256 9.34 2.47 7.20
C SER A 256 8.97 1.68 8.46
N ARG A 257 7.82 1.98 9.07
CA ARG A 257 7.38 1.44 10.37
C ARG A 257 6.37 0.31 10.23
N SER A 258 6.10 -0.37 11.34
CA SER A 258 5.12 -1.44 11.41
C SER A 258 3.68 -0.89 11.39
N HIS A 259 2.87 -1.39 10.46
CA HIS A 259 1.45 -1.05 10.32
C HIS A 259 0.60 -2.33 10.19
N PRO A 260 -0.55 -2.42 10.86
CA PRO A 260 -1.46 -3.59 10.79
C PRO A 260 -2.31 -3.57 9.51
N VAL A 261 -1.67 -3.49 8.34
CA VAL A 261 -2.31 -3.36 7.03
C VAL A 261 -1.70 -4.39 6.07
N TRP A 262 -2.54 -4.96 5.21
CA TRP A 262 -2.08 -5.81 4.10
C TRP A 262 -1.66 -4.97 2.90
N GLU A 263 -0.61 -5.40 2.22
CA GLU A 263 -0.22 -4.86 0.93
C GLU A 263 -0.54 -5.90 -0.16
N MET A 264 -1.52 -5.56 -1.00
CA MET A 264 -1.81 -6.23 -2.27
C MET A 264 -0.86 -5.70 -3.34
N VAL A 265 0.42 -6.07 -3.19
CA VAL A 265 1.54 -5.55 -3.96
C VAL A 265 1.33 -5.65 -5.48
N MET A 266 1.65 -4.58 -6.18
CA MET A 266 1.56 -4.50 -7.63
C MET A 266 2.88 -4.94 -8.27
N ASN A 267 2.94 -6.20 -8.71
CA ASN A 267 4.10 -6.70 -9.46
C ASN A 267 4.13 -6.10 -10.87
N GLU A 268 5.27 -5.53 -11.26
CA GLU A 268 5.49 -5.10 -12.64
C GLU A 268 5.38 -6.28 -13.61
N LEU A 269 4.74 -6.05 -14.75
CA LEU A 269 4.65 -7.03 -15.83
C LEU A 269 5.85 -6.89 -16.77
N ASP A 270 6.33 -8.03 -17.28
CA ASP A 270 7.32 -8.02 -18.35
C ASP A 270 6.68 -7.48 -19.63
N ARG A 271 7.24 -6.39 -20.15
CA ARG A 271 6.74 -5.70 -21.36
C ARG A 271 7.40 -6.18 -22.64
N ARG A 272 8.36 -7.11 -22.57
CA ARG A 272 9.07 -7.63 -23.74
C ARG A 272 8.13 -8.52 -24.54
N ASP A 273 8.06 -8.29 -25.84
CA ASP A 273 7.30 -9.16 -26.76
C ASP A 273 7.89 -10.58 -26.79
N ASP A 274 9.20 -10.69 -26.61
CA ASP A 274 9.91 -11.96 -26.39
C ASP A 274 10.66 -11.92 -25.04
N PRO A 275 10.22 -12.68 -24.02
CA PRO A 275 10.86 -12.69 -22.71
C PRO A 275 12.28 -13.28 -22.70
N THR A 276 12.73 -13.86 -23.82
CA THR A 276 14.09 -14.35 -24.01
C THR A 276 15.03 -13.34 -24.68
N PHE A 277 14.49 -12.21 -25.17
CA PHE A 277 15.23 -11.17 -25.88
C PHE A 277 15.15 -9.83 -25.14
N ASP A 278 16.26 -9.39 -24.55
CA ASP A 278 16.38 -8.02 -24.04
C ASP A 278 16.66 -7.09 -25.21
N GLU A 279 15.62 -6.40 -25.68
CA GLU A 279 15.78 -5.33 -26.64
C GLU A 279 16.50 -4.16 -25.94
N SER A 280 17.73 -3.86 -26.39
CA SER A 280 18.49 -2.71 -25.88
C SER A 280 17.78 -1.42 -26.30
N LEU A 281 17.11 -0.76 -25.36
CA LEU A 281 16.56 0.57 -25.61
C LEU A 281 17.70 1.56 -25.88
N PRO A 282 17.58 2.43 -26.91
CA PRO A 282 18.58 3.47 -27.22
C PRO A 282 18.67 4.55 -26.13
#